data_AF-A0A0G4MJT3-F1
#
_entry.id   AF-A0A0G4MJT3-F1
#
_cell.length_a   1.000
_cell.length_b   1.000
_cell.length_c   1.000
_cell.angle_alpha   90.00
_cell.angle_beta   90.00
_cell.angle_gamma   90.00
#
_symmetry.space_group_name_H-M   'P 1'
#
loop_
_entity.id
_entity.type
_entity.pdbx_description
1 polymer ?
#
loop_
_entity_poly.entity_id
_entity_poly.type
_entity_poly.pdbx_seq_one_letter_code
_entity_poly.pdbx_strand_id
1 'polypeptide(L)'
;MSFFHGLTLEAFPANLTSSLAQPFMSYLSSALLLGSVAVQHILGNIAATPPASDLESFIQRQYPIAYDGVLCNIGSEGCQAQGSSPGVVIASPSREDPPYFYTWTRDSGLVFKSLVDIFVDKFDPALQDKIQQYVASSAQLQGVSNPSGELWNGEGLGEAKFNVDLTAFTGDWGRPQRDGPALRAIAIIGYAKWLVSNGHASTAEDVLWPVVQNDLAYVAQYWNQTGFDLWEEVYGSSFFTAASQHRALVEGASLARALGFQCKSCEAIAPHILCFMQSFWSPSAKHILANTSMTVSPPRLKKLRAAARAQGVTAEVIADAGRTQIEAGSLTVLGVGPAPKSLVDKITGHLKLL
;
A
#
# COMPACT_ATOMS: atom_id res chain seq x y z
N MET A 1 62.27 -34.16 -16.31
CA MET A 1 63.12 -33.03 -15.89
C MET A 1 62.67 -32.58 -14.52
N SER A 2 63.48 -32.95 -13.52
CA SER A 2 63.75 -32.34 -12.21
C SER A 2 63.33 -30.87 -12.01
N PHE A 3 63.03 -30.33 -10.83
CA PHE A 3 63.00 -30.78 -9.41
C PHE A 3 62.39 -29.61 -8.57
N PHE A 4 61.57 -29.93 -7.55
CA PHE A 4 61.51 -29.41 -6.14
C PHE A 4 61.13 -27.95 -5.78
N HIS A 5 60.04 -27.73 -5.00
CA HIS A 5 59.89 -27.58 -3.50
C HIS A 5 60.26 -26.17 -2.97
N GLY A 6 59.65 -25.54 -1.95
CA GLY A 6 58.66 -25.89 -0.90
C GLY A 6 58.28 -24.59 -0.11
N LEU A 7 57.16 -24.55 0.62
CA LEU A 7 57.02 -24.42 2.11
C LEU A 7 57.76 -23.19 2.72
N THR A 8 57.26 -22.32 3.62
CA THR A 8 56.20 -22.38 4.65
C THR A 8 56.15 -21.07 5.48
N LEU A 9 55.01 -20.86 6.15
CA LEU A 9 54.80 -20.37 7.53
C LEU A 9 54.77 -18.87 7.93
N GLU A 10 53.79 -18.62 8.79
CA GLU A 10 53.33 -17.45 9.53
C GLU A 10 54.34 -16.89 10.54
N ALA A 11 54.17 -15.61 10.96
CA ALA A 11 53.91 -15.22 12.36
C ALA A 11 54.06 -13.69 12.60
N PHE A 12 53.16 -13.16 13.43
CA PHE A 12 53.27 -11.88 14.16
C PHE A 12 54.52 -11.84 15.08
N PRO A 13 54.96 -10.65 15.54
CA PRO A 13 54.62 -10.29 16.92
C PRO A 13 54.41 -8.78 17.19
N ALA A 14 53.75 -8.53 18.32
CA ALA A 14 53.64 -7.24 18.99
C ALA A 14 54.53 -7.18 20.25
N ASN A 15 54.85 -5.94 20.65
CA ASN A 15 55.29 -5.44 21.95
C ASN A 15 56.75 -5.61 22.43
N LEU A 16 57.35 -4.47 22.78
CA LEU A 16 58.24 -4.35 23.94
C LEU A 16 57.94 -3.05 24.72
N THR A 17 57.87 -3.20 26.03
CA THR A 17 57.60 -2.22 27.10
C THR A 17 58.89 -1.53 27.59
N SER A 18 58.81 -0.31 28.13
CA SER A 18 59.51 0.08 29.37
C SER A 18 59.05 1.44 29.90
N SER A 19 59.24 1.64 31.21
CA SER A 19 58.57 2.62 32.07
C SER A 19 59.51 3.68 32.67
N LEU A 20 58.88 4.75 33.17
CA LEU A 20 59.22 5.58 34.35
C LEU A 20 60.17 6.79 34.25
N ALA A 21 59.64 7.88 34.83
CA ALA A 21 60.26 8.96 35.61
C ALA A 21 60.56 10.33 34.95
N GLN A 22 59.81 11.34 35.42
CA GLN A 22 59.99 12.81 35.34
C GLN A 22 61.30 13.29 36.06
N PRO A 23 61.67 14.60 36.19
CA PRO A 23 60.93 15.86 35.95
C PRO A 23 61.75 17.06 35.37
N PHE A 24 61.06 18.21 35.33
CA PHE A 24 61.52 19.61 35.34
C PHE A 24 61.45 20.45 34.04
N MET A 25 60.50 21.40 34.13
CA MET A 25 60.25 22.60 33.33
C MET A 25 61.49 23.31 32.77
N SER A 26 61.41 23.67 31.50
CA SER A 26 61.95 24.93 31.01
C SER A 26 60.92 25.61 30.09
N TYR A 27 60.59 26.82 30.50
CA TYR A 27 59.80 27.82 29.78
C TYR A 27 60.56 28.28 28.55
N LEU A 28 59.92 28.29 27.38
CA LEU A 28 60.10 29.24 26.25
C LEU A 28 59.56 28.59 24.98
N SER A 29 58.29 28.87 24.61
CA SER A 29 57.80 28.88 23.21
C SER A 29 56.29 29.22 23.07
N SER A 30 55.55 29.43 24.16
CA SER A 30 54.09 29.68 24.14
C SER A 30 53.60 30.99 23.49
N ALA A 31 54.45 31.72 22.75
CA ALA A 31 54.05 32.96 22.07
C ALA A 31 53.85 32.81 20.55
N LEU A 32 54.25 31.69 19.93
CA LEU A 32 54.12 31.49 18.47
C LEU A 32 53.06 30.46 18.05
N LEU A 33 52.46 29.72 18.99
CA LEU A 33 51.33 28.81 18.70
C LEU A 33 49.94 29.46 18.87
N LEU A 34 49.83 30.63 19.50
CA LEU A 34 48.54 31.31 19.70
C LEU A 34 48.11 32.15 18.48
N GLY A 35 49.04 32.50 17.59
CA GLY A 35 48.73 33.22 16.34
C GLY A 35 48.16 32.34 15.23
N SER A 36 48.56 31.07 15.16
CA SER A 36 48.08 30.12 14.14
C SER A 36 46.77 29.42 14.53
N VAL A 37 46.50 29.24 15.82
CA VAL A 37 45.22 28.65 16.30
C VAL A 37 44.07 29.67 16.25
N ALA A 38 44.35 30.97 16.40
CA ALA A 38 43.31 32.01 16.28
C ALA A 38 42.85 32.26 14.83
N VAL A 39 43.72 32.04 13.83
CA VAL A 39 43.34 32.21 12.41
C VAL A 39 42.58 30.99 11.87
N GLN A 40 42.82 29.78 12.40
CA GLN A 40 42.04 28.59 12.03
C GLN A 40 40.66 28.51 12.70
N HIS A 41 40.39 29.30 13.74
CA HIS A 41 39.04 29.43 14.32
C HIS A 41 38.15 30.49 13.66
N ILE A 42 38.68 31.32 12.75
CA ILE A 42 37.88 32.33 12.01
C ILE A 42 37.52 31.85 10.59
N LEU A 43 38.13 30.76 10.09
CA LEU A 43 37.81 30.15 8.79
C LEU A 43 37.38 28.68 8.90
N GLY A 44 36.92 28.25 10.08
CA GLY A 44 36.29 26.96 10.29
C GLY A 44 34.80 27.05 10.00
N ASN A 45 34.38 26.59 8.81
CA ASN A 45 33.02 26.20 8.45
C ASN A 45 31.90 26.95 9.20
N ILE A 46 31.53 28.14 8.70
CA ILE A 46 30.11 28.42 8.58
C ILE A 46 29.61 27.45 7.51
N ALA A 47 29.43 26.18 7.87
CA ALA A 47 28.39 25.40 7.26
C ALA A 47 27.14 26.19 7.62
N ALA A 48 26.75 27.11 6.75
CA ALA A 48 25.45 27.72 6.82
C ALA A 48 24.51 26.51 6.81
N THR A 49 23.93 26.19 7.97
CA THR A 49 22.74 25.36 8.01
C THR A 49 21.86 25.96 6.94
N PRO A 50 21.57 25.25 5.83
CA PRO A 50 20.72 25.80 4.80
C PRO A 50 19.47 26.30 5.55
N PRO A 51 19.06 27.56 5.34
CA PRO A 51 17.91 28.09 6.05
C PRO A 51 16.83 27.04 5.89
N ALA A 52 16.28 26.55 7.01
CA ALA A 52 15.19 25.60 6.97
C ALA A 52 14.19 26.20 5.99
N SER A 53 14.05 25.59 4.80
CA SER A 53 13.24 26.19 3.77
C SER A 53 11.86 26.32 4.38
N ASP A 54 11.33 27.53 4.44
CA ASP A 54 9.98 27.71 4.94
C ASP A 54 9.04 26.80 4.16
N LEU A 55 7.94 26.39 4.79
CA LEU A 55 7.06 25.37 4.26
C LEU A 55 6.61 25.70 2.82
N GLU A 56 6.36 26.97 2.51
CA GLU A 56 5.99 27.42 1.17
C GLU A 56 7.12 27.21 0.17
N SER A 57 8.34 27.65 0.50
CA SER A 57 9.52 27.40 -0.34
C SER A 57 9.83 25.91 -0.52
N PHE A 58 9.51 25.06 0.44
CA PHE A 58 9.59 23.60 0.26
C PHE A 58 8.53 23.10 -0.71
N ILE A 59 7.26 23.45 -0.51
CA ILE A 59 6.14 23.00 -1.35
C ILE A 59 6.35 23.43 -2.80
N GLN A 60 6.73 24.69 -3.05
CA GLN A 60 6.96 25.21 -4.40
C GLN A 60 8.08 24.46 -5.13
N ARG A 61 9.14 24.06 -4.42
CA ARG A 61 10.23 23.26 -5.00
C ARG A 61 9.86 21.79 -5.15
N GLN A 62 9.16 21.22 -4.18
CA GLN A 62 8.85 19.79 -4.11
C GLN A 62 7.72 19.40 -5.06
N TYR A 63 6.76 20.27 -5.31
CA TYR A 63 5.61 19.99 -6.19
C TYR A 63 6.02 19.49 -7.58
N PRO A 64 6.84 20.20 -8.38
CA PRO A 64 7.24 19.71 -9.69
C PRO A 64 8.03 18.39 -9.62
N ILE A 65 8.87 18.21 -8.60
CA ILE A 65 9.65 16.98 -8.40
C ILE A 65 8.73 15.79 -8.13
N ALA A 66 7.74 15.96 -7.25
CA ALA A 66 6.79 14.92 -6.90
C ALA A 66 5.85 14.61 -8.08
N TYR A 67 5.39 15.63 -8.80
CA TYR A 67 4.56 15.48 -9.98
C TYR A 67 5.28 14.68 -11.07
N ASP A 68 6.51 15.06 -11.41
CA ASP A 68 7.33 14.32 -12.39
C ASP A 68 7.65 12.91 -11.92
N GLY A 69 7.89 12.73 -10.61
CA GLY A 69 8.08 11.42 -9.99
C GLY A 69 6.87 10.50 -10.15
N VAL A 70 5.65 11.03 -9.97
CA VAL A 70 4.40 10.29 -10.22
C VAL A 70 4.29 9.92 -11.69
N LEU A 71 4.48 10.87 -12.61
CA LEU A 71 4.39 10.59 -14.05
C LEU A 71 5.44 9.59 -14.54
N CYS A 72 6.63 9.59 -13.94
CA CYS A 72 7.69 8.62 -14.24
C CYS A 72 7.31 7.17 -13.91
N ASN A 73 6.37 6.95 -13.01
CA ASN A 73 5.88 5.61 -12.66
C ASN A 73 4.70 5.14 -13.54
N ILE A 74 4.35 5.87 -14.60
CA ILE A 74 3.23 5.53 -15.49
C ILE A 74 3.75 5.03 -16.84
N GLY A 75 3.37 3.82 -17.21
CA GLY A 75 3.69 3.23 -18.51
C GLY A 75 2.97 3.93 -19.68
N SER A 76 3.48 3.83 -20.91
CA SER A 76 4.71 3.13 -21.32
C SER A 76 5.93 4.05 -21.39
N GLU A 77 5.76 5.35 -21.15
CA GLU A 77 6.78 6.38 -21.36
C GLU A 77 7.43 6.88 -20.07
N GLY A 78 6.88 6.51 -18.91
CA GLY A 78 7.41 6.93 -17.61
C GLY A 78 8.84 6.45 -17.41
N CYS A 79 9.70 7.36 -16.93
CA CYS A 79 11.14 7.12 -16.84
C CYS A 79 11.55 5.97 -15.90
N GLN A 80 10.66 5.55 -15.00
CA GLN A 80 10.85 4.42 -14.08
C GLN A 80 9.96 3.20 -14.43
N ALA A 81 9.03 3.36 -15.39
CA ALA A 81 8.02 2.36 -15.73
C ALA A 81 8.35 1.56 -17.00
N GLN A 82 9.63 1.47 -17.37
CA GLN A 82 10.06 0.77 -18.58
C GLN A 82 9.57 -0.69 -18.61
N GLY A 83 8.92 -1.07 -19.71
CA GLY A 83 8.31 -2.39 -19.89
C GLY A 83 6.88 -2.52 -19.35
N SER A 84 6.32 -1.48 -18.75
CA SER A 84 4.91 -1.44 -18.33
C SER A 84 4.01 -1.01 -19.48
N SER A 85 2.81 -1.58 -19.58
CA SER A 85 1.83 -1.21 -20.60
C SER A 85 1.34 0.25 -20.44
N PRO A 86 0.84 0.91 -21.50
CA PRO A 86 0.24 2.24 -21.41
C PRO A 86 -0.85 2.32 -20.33
N GLY A 87 -0.82 3.38 -19.52
CA GLY A 87 -1.81 3.61 -18.46
C GLY A 87 -1.66 2.71 -17.23
N VAL A 88 -0.63 1.86 -17.17
CA VAL A 88 -0.27 1.09 -15.98
C VAL A 88 0.56 1.95 -15.04
N VAL A 89 0.19 1.98 -13.75
CA VAL A 89 0.99 2.64 -12.71
C VAL A 89 1.77 1.57 -11.96
N ILE A 90 3.10 1.68 -11.93
CA ILE A 90 3.90 0.86 -11.01
C ILE A 90 3.84 1.47 -9.61
N ALA A 91 3.70 0.65 -8.57
CA ALA A 91 3.74 1.14 -7.19
C ALA A 91 5.13 1.71 -6.84
N SER A 92 6.19 1.05 -7.30
CA SER A 92 7.59 1.49 -7.16
C SER A 92 8.49 0.88 -8.24
N PRO A 93 9.59 1.54 -8.63
CA PRO A 93 10.62 0.93 -9.49
C PRO A 93 11.36 -0.27 -8.86
N SER A 94 11.21 -0.50 -7.56
CA SER A 94 11.89 -1.58 -6.85
C SER A 94 11.44 -2.97 -7.29
N ARG A 95 12.40 -3.84 -7.63
CA ARG A 95 12.15 -5.19 -8.19
C ARG A 95 12.53 -6.34 -7.26
N GLU A 96 13.30 -6.10 -6.20
CA GLU A 96 13.88 -7.18 -5.39
C GLU A 96 13.58 -7.04 -3.90
N ASP A 97 14.01 -5.96 -3.24
CA ASP A 97 13.86 -5.79 -1.78
C ASP A 97 13.37 -4.38 -1.42
N PRO A 98 12.04 -4.16 -1.35
CA PRO A 98 10.95 -5.11 -1.64
C PRO A 98 10.54 -5.11 -3.14
N PRO A 99 9.95 -6.19 -3.68
CA PRO A 99 9.56 -6.29 -5.08
C PRO A 99 8.19 -5.65 -5.33
N TYR A 100 8.15 -4.35 -5.63
CA TYR A 100 6.94 -3.53 -5.79
C TYR A 100 6.68 -3.11 -7.26
N PHE A 101 7.40 -3.72 -8.21
CA PHE A 101 7.20 -3.51 -9.66
C PHE A 101 5.97 -4.25 -10.18
N TYR A 102 4.80 -3.90 -9.66
CA TYR A 102 3.47 -4.37 -10.07
C TYR A 102 2.51 -3.19 -10.11
N THR A 103 1.34 -3.41 -10.69
CA THR A 103 0.24 -2.44 -10.66
C THR A 103 -0.83 -2.90 -9.70
N TRP A 104 -1.14 -2.07 -8.71
CA TRP A 104 -2.28 -2.26 -7.81
C TRP A 104 -3.46 -1.44 -8.28
N THR A 105 -4.65 -2.02 -8.17
CA THR A 105 -5.91 -1.32 -8.49
C THR A 105 -6.10 -0.11 -7.58
N ARG A 106 -5.78 -0.23 -6.28
CA ARG A 106 -5.83 0.86 -5.29
C ARG A 106 -4.89 2.01 -5.67
N ASP A 107 -3.61 1.70 -5.83
CA ASP A 107 -2.54 2.68 -6.06
C ASP A 107 -2.78 3.44 -7.35
N SER A 108 -3.11 2.73 -8.43
CA SER A 108 -3.47 3.33 -9.72
C SER A 108 -4.70 4.24 -9.59
N GLY A 109 -5.74 3.79 -8.87
CA GLY A 109 -6.95 4.58 -8.62
C GLY A 109 -6.68 5.88 -7.85
N LEU A 110 -5.81 5.85 -6.83
CA LEU A 110 -5.44 7.04 -6.05
C LEU A 110 -4.56 8.01 -6.85
N VAL A 111 -3.59 7.49 -7.61
CA VAL A 111 -2.75 8.29 -8.51
C VAL A 111 -3.61 8.98 -9.56
N PHE A 112 -4.45 8.23 -10.28
CA PHE A 112 -5.29 8.82 -11.31
C PHE A 112 -6.40 9.70 -10.75
N LYS A 113 -6.89 9.47 -9.53
CA LYS A 113 -7.78 10.44 -8.89
C LYS A 113 -7.09 11.80 -8.72
N SER A 114 -5.83 11.80 -8.30
CA SER A 114 -5.05 13.03 -8.10
C SER A 114 -4.73 13.72 -9.43
N LEU A 115 -4.35 12.94 -10.45
CA LEU A 115 -4.08 13.46 -11.80
C LEU A 115 -5.34 14.00 -12.49
N VAL A 116 -6.49 13.34 -12.31
CA VAL A 116 -7.78 13.83 -12.82
C VAL A 116 -8.16 15.16 -12.17
N ASP A 117 -7.92 15.33 -10.86
CA ASP A 117 -8.18 16.61 -10.19
C ASP A 117 -7.30 17.74 -10.75
N ILE A 118 -6.01 17.46 -10.96
CA ILE A 118 -5.07 18.42 -11.59
C ILE A 118 -5.54 18.78 -13.01
N PHE A 119 -5.93 17.77 -13.80
CA PHE A 119 -6.43 17.96 -15.16
C PHE A 119 -7.73 18.78 -15.21
N VAL A 120 -8.65 18.55 -14.26
CA VAL A 120 -9.93 19.28 -14.18
C VAL A 120 -9.69 20.75 -13.80
N ASP A 121 -8.74 21.02 -12.91
CA ASP A 121 -8.35 22.39 -12.52
C ASP A 121 -7.69 23.13 -13.70
N LYS A 122 -6.78 22.44 -14.40
CA LYS A 122 -6.08 22.99 -15.57
C LYS A 122 -5.94 21.94 -16.65
N PHE A 123 -6.66 22.15 -17.75
CA PHE A 123 -6.59 21.29 -18.93
C PHE A 123 -5.14 21.12 -19.42
N ASP A 124 -4.74 19.87 -19.56
CA ASP A 124 -3.46 19.46 -20.13
C ASP A 124 -3.71 18.26 -21.07
N PRO A 125 -3.49 18.38 -22.39
CA PRO A 125 -3.74 17.30 -23.33
C PRO A 125 -2.83 16.09 -23.10
N ALA A 126 -1.58 16.28 -22.68
CA ALA A 126 -0.68 15.17 -22.39
C ALA A 126 -1.14 14.38 -21.15
N LEU A 127 -1.71 15.08 -20.17
CA LEU A 127 -2.32 14.44 -19.01
C LEU A 127 -3.62 13.73 -19.37
N GLN A 128 -4.43 14.32 -20.25
CA GLN A 128 -5.63 13.70 -20.79
C GLN A 128 -5.33 12.36 -21.47
N ASP A 129 -4.28 12.31 -22.29
CA ASP A 129 -3.85 11.07 -22.95
C ASP A 129 -3.51 9.97 -21.93
N LYS A 130 -2.81 10.32 -20.84
CA LYS A 130 -2.51 9.36 -19.76
C LYS A 130 -3.76 8.88 -19.04
N ILE A 131 -4.72 9.77 -18.78
CA ILE A 131 -6.02 9.41 -18.18
C ILE A 131 -6.79 8.45 -19.09
N GLN A 132 -6.82 8.70 -20.40
CA GLN A 132 -7.46 7.81 -21.36
C GLN A 132 -6.79 6.44 -21.44
N GLN A 133 -5.46 6.39 -21.41
CA GLN A 133 -4.69 5.14 -21.34
C GLN A 133 -5.02 4.35 -20.06
N TYR A 134 -5.19 5.02 -18.92
CA TYR A 134 -5.61 4.37 -17.68
C TYR A 134 -7.03 3.80 -17.73
N VAL A 135 -7.97 4.51 -18.37
CA VAL A 135 -9.31 3.95 -18.61
C VAL A 135 -9.23 2.70 -19.49
N ALA A 136 -8.42 2.74 -20.55
CA ALA A 136 -8.25 1.61 -21.46
C ALA A 136 -7.57 0.41 -20.78
N SER A 137 -6.49 0.62 -20.03
CA SER A 137 -5.79 -0.44 -19.29
C SER A 137 -6.67 -1.02 -18.18
N SER A 138 -7.46 -0.18 -17.51
CA SER A 138 -8.48 -0.60 -16.55
C SER A 138 -9.52 -1.52 -17.19
N ALA A 139 -10.07 -1.15 -18.35
CA ALA A 139 -11.02 -1.98 -19.08
C ALA A 139 -10.42 -3.35 -19.45
N GLN A 140 -9.15 -3.38 -19.85
CA GLN A 140 -8.44 -4.63 -20.12
C GLN A 140 -8.27 -5.48 -18.86
N LEU A 141 -7.82 -4.91 -17.74
CA LEU A 141 -7.66 -5.62 -16.46
C LEU A 141 -8.98 -6.20 -15.94
N GLN A 142 -10.10 -5.50 -16.13
CA GLN A 142 -11.41 -6.02 -15.74
C GLN A 142 -11.74 -7.35 -16.46
N GLY A 143 -11.22 -7.56 -17.67
CA GLY A 143 -11.40 -8.79 -18.45
C GLY A 143 -10.42 -9.92 -18.12
N VAL A 144 -9.42 -9.70 -17.25
CA VAL A 144 -8.39 -10.70 -16.93
C VAL A 144 -8.89 -11.64 -15.83
N SER A 145 -9.10 -12.91 -16.17
CA SER A 145 -9.31 -13.97 -15.17
C SER A 145 -8.09 -14.10 -14.27
N ASN A 146 -8.32 -14.18 -12.96
CA ASN A 146 -7.26 -14.12 -11.95
C ASN A 146 -7.66 -14.95 -10.70
N PRO A 147 -6.76 -15.11 -9.71
CA PRO A 147 -7.06 -15.94 -8.54
C PRO A 147 -8.24 -15.48 -7.66
N SER A 148 -8.67 -14.20 -7.75
CA SER A 148 -9.91 -13.75 -7.10
C SER A 148 -11.18 -14.15 -7.86
N GLY A 149 -11.08 -14.42 -9.17
CA GLY A 149 -12.20 -14.89 -9.99
C GLY A 149 -12.20 -14.34 -11.42
N GLU A 150 -13.41 -14.21 -11.98
CA GLU A 150 -13.63 -13.83 -13.38
C GLU A 150 -14.59 -12.64 -13.50
N LEU A 151 -14.72 -12.07 -14.70
CA LEU A 151 -15.60 -10.91 -14.93
C LEU A 151 -17.09 -11.26 -14.93
N TRP A 152 -17.48 -12.46 -15.39
CA TRP A 152 -18.91 -12.80 -15.59
C TRP A 152 -19.73 -12.78 -14.29
N ASN A 153 -19.09 -13.05 -13.14
CA ASN A 153 -19.67 -12.90 -11.81
C ASN A 153 -19.10 -11.69 -11.04
N GLY A 154 -18.16 -10.96 -11.65
CA GLY A 154 -17.47 -9.80 -11.09
C GLY A 154 -16.40 -10.11 -10.05
N GLU A 155 -16.23 -11.36 -9.58
CA GLU A 155 -15.30 -11.67 -8.47
C GLU A 155 -13.85 -11.29 -8.79
N GLY A 156 -13.45 -11.42 -10.05
CA GLY A 156 -12.10 -11.07 -10.51
C GLY A 156 -11.75 -9.59 -10.34
N LEU A 157 -12.74 -8.71 -10.18
CA LEU A 157 -12.50 -7.28 -9.94
C LEU A 157 -11.91 -6.99 -8.56
N GLY A 158 -12.03 -7.94 -7.62
CA GLY A 158 -11.44 -7.85 -6.28
C GLY A 158 -9.94 -8.14 -6.21
N GLU A 159 -9.28 -8.47 -7.33
CA GLU A 159 -7.85 -8.73 -7.34
C GLU A 159 -7.06 -7.45 -7.03
N ALA A 160 -6.14 -7.57 -6.06
CA ALA A 160 -5.38 -6.44 -5.54
C ALA A 160 -4.42 -5.86 -6.59
N LYS A 161 -3.68 -6.74 -7.27
CA LYS A 161 -2.58 -6.38 -8.17
C LYS A 161 -2.43 -7.30 -9.37
N PHE A 162 -1.74 -6.78 -10.38
CA PHE A 162 -1.43 -7.45 -11.63
C PHE A 162 0.03 -7.22 -12.01
N ASN A 163 0.56 -8.03 -12.94
CA ASN A 163 1.84 -7.73 -13.56
C ASN A 163 1.72 -6.48 -14.43
N VAL A 164 2.84 -5.79 -14.65
CA VAL A 164 2.87 -4.51 -15.37
C VAL A 164 2.52 -4.62 -16.86
N ASP A 165 2.48 -5.83 -17.40
CA ASP A 165 2.10 -6.18 -18.77
C ASP A 165 0.60 -6.52 -18.90
N LEU A 166 -0.19 -6.25 -17.85
CA LEU A 166 -1.64 -6.52 -17.77
C LEU A 166 -1.99 -8.01 -17.68
N THR A 167 -1.07 -8.84 -17.20
CA THR A 167 -1.34 -10.26 -16.89
C THR A 167 -1.62 -10.48 -15.40
N ALA A 168 -2.33 -11.56 -15.08
CA ALA A 168 -2.66 -11.91 -13.70
C ALA A 168 -1.41 -12.19 -12.86
N PHE A 169 -1.37 -11.64 -11.65
CA PHE A 169 -0.43 -12.09 -10.62
C PHE A 169 -0.96 -13.37 -9.97
N THR A 170 -0.25 -14.49 -10.12
CA THR A 170 -0.73 -15.83 -9.72
C THR A 170 -0.17 -16.34 -8.39
N GLY A 171 0.73 -15.58 -7.76
CA GLY A 171 1.30 -15.94 -6.46
C GLY A 171 0.32 -15.76 -5.29
N ASP A 172 0.69 -16.29 -4.12
CA ASP A 172 -0.05 -16.06 -2.88
C ASP A 172 -0.07 -14.58 -2.53
N TRP A 173 -1.23 -14.10 -2.06
CA TRP A 173 -1.45 -12.68 -1.75
C TRP A 173 -2.70 -12.49 -0.89
N GLY A 174 -2.74 -11.39 -0.13
CA GLY A 174 -3.92 -10.96 0.62
C GLY A 174 -5.05 -10.48 -0.30
N ARG A 175 -5.79 -11.43 -0.90
CA ARG A 175 -6.90 -11.19 -1.83
C ARG A 175 -8.23 -11.76 -1.29
N PRO A 176 -9.40 -11.20 -1.68
CA PRO A 176 -9.57 -9.98 -2.46
C PRO A 176 -9.39 -8.72 -1.60
N GLN A 177 -9.12 -7.60 -2.26
CA GLN A 177 -9.14 -6.25 -1.68
C GLN A 177 -10.26 -5.45 -2.34
N ARG A 178 -11.27 -5.08 -1.53
CA ARG A 178 -12.57 -4.60 -2.06
C ARG A 178 -12.66 -3.08 -2.20
N ASP A 179 -11.59 -2.37 -1.89
CA ASP A 179 -11.41 -0.93 -2.10
C ASP A 179 -11.01 -0.61 -3.55
N GLY A 180 -10.26 -1.49 -4.21
CA GLY A 180 -9.76 -1.28 -5.58
C GLY A 180 -10.83 -0.83 -6.58
N PRO A 181 -11.89 -1.62 -6.83
CA PRO A 181 -12.96 -1.23 -7.75
C PRO A 181 -13.61 0.11 -7.41
N ALA A 182 -13.81 0.39 -6.12
CA ALA A 182 -14.39 1.66 -5.70
C ALA A 182 -13.48 2.85 -6.05
N LEU A 183 -12.17 2.74 -5.78
CA LEU A 183 -11.20 3.78 -6.07
C LEU A 183 -11.00 4.00 -7.57
N ARG A 184 -10.98 2.92 -8.35
CA ARG A 184 -10.93 2.98 -9.82
C ARG A 184 -12.17 3.68 -10.39
N ALA A 185 -13.36 3.30 -9.94
CA ALA A 185 -14.60 3.97 -10.32
C ALA A 185 -14.58 5.46 -9.98
N ILE A 186 -14.17 5.84 -8.77
CA ILE A 186 -14.08 7.25 -8.34
C ILE A 186 -13.17 8.07 -9.26
N ALA A 187 -11.99 7.55 -9.63
CA ALA A 187 -11.08 8.23 -10.54
C ALA A 187 -11.70 8.43 -11.94
N ILE A 188 -12.26 7.37 -12.53
CA ILE A 188 -12.85 7.43 -13.88
C ILE A 188 -14.11 8.31 -13.90
N ILE A 189 -14.94 8.27 -12.84
CA ILE A 189 -16.12 9.14 -12.71
C ILE A 189 -15.72 10.63 -12.70
N GLY A 190 -14.59 10.98 -12.07
CA GLY A 190 -14.07 12.35 -12.09
C GLY A 190 -13.84 12.86 -13.51
N TYR A 191 -13.17 12.05 -14.34
CA TYR A 191 -12.92 12.38 -15.74
C TYR A 191 -14.21 12.36 -16.58
N ALA A 192 -15.11 11.41 -16.33
CA ALA A 192 -16.42 11.36 -16.99
C ALA A 192 -17.26 12.62 -16.74
N LYS A 193 -17.27 13.15 -15.50
CA LYS A 193 -17.96 14.41 -15.17
C LYS A 193 -17.36 15.60 -15.90
N TRP A 194 -16.03 15.64 -16.06
CA TRP A 194 -15.38 16.66 -16.87
C TRP A 194 -15.81 16.57 -18.34
N LEU A 195 -15.83 15.37 -18.92
CA LEU A 195 -16.29 15.15 -20.30
C LEU A 195 -17.74 15.63 -20.49
N VAL A 196 -18.65 15.26 -19.59
CA VAL A 196 -20.06 15.71 -19.64
C VAL A 196 -20.15 17.24 -19.61
N SER A 197 -19.40 17.88 -18.70
CA SER A 197 -19.41 19.34 -18.54
C SER A 197 -18.84 20.09 -19.75
N ASN A 198 -18.02 19.43 -20.56
CA ASN A 198 -17.37 19.99 -21.75
C ASN A 198 -18.01 19.52 -23.06
N GLY A 199 -19.24 19.00 -23.03
CA GLY A 199 -19.99 18.62 -24.24
C GLY A 199 -19.59 17.28 -24.86
N HIS A 200 -18.87 16.44 -24.11
CA HIS A 200 -18.43 15.10 -24.53
C HIS A 200 -19.19 13.98 -23.79
N ALA A 201 -20.49 14.17 -23.54
CA ALA A 201 -21.32 13.21 -22.82
C ALA A 201 -21.37 11.83 -23.49
N SER A 202 -21.39 11.77 -24.83
CA SER A 202 -21.36 10.50 -25.56
C SER A 202 -20.10 9.70 -25.28
N THR A 203 -18.93 10.34 -25.18
CA THR A 203 -17.69 9.65 -24.80
C THR A 203 -17.76 9.11 -23.37
N ALA A 204 -18.33 9.89 -22.45
CA ALA A 204 -18.52 9.44 -21.07
C ALA A 204 -19.46 8.24 -20.98
N GLU A 205 -20.53 8.23 -21.77
CA GLU A 205 -21.51 7.13 -21.84
C GLU A 205 -20.97 5.89 -22.58
N ASP A 206 -20.44 6.05 -23.78
CA ASP A 206 -20.08 4.92 -24.64
C ASP A 206 -18.77 4.25 -24.23
N VAL A 207 -17.83 5.03 -23.68
CA VAL A 207 -16.45 4.56 -23.43
C VAL A 207 -16.17 4.36 -21.94
N LEU A 208 -16.51 5.33 -21.09
CA LEU A 208 -16.14 5.29 -19.67
C LEU A 208 -17.17 4.53 -18.82
N TRP A 209 -18.47 4.73 -19.09
CA TRP A 209 -19.53 4.14 -18.29
C TRP A 209 -19.46 2.61 -18.20
N PRO A 210 -19.15 1.83 -19.26
CA PRO A 210 -19.05 0.37 -19.13
C PRO A 210 -17.99 -0.08 -18.12
N VAL A 211 -16.84 0.62 -18.07
CA VAL A 211 -15.76 0.34 -17.10
C VAL A 211 -16.22 0.68 -15.69
N VAL A 212 -16.84 1.85 -15.51
CA VAL A 212 -17.38 2.30 -14.22
C VAL A 212 -18.49 1.38 -13.74
N GLN A 213 -19.38 0.94 -14.63
CA GLN A 213 -20.53 0.11 -14.30
C GLN A 213 -20.12 -1.25 -13.72
N ASN A 214 -19.08 -1.88 -14.28
CA ASN A 214 -18.53 -3.13 -13.74
C ASN A 214 -18.06 -2.96 -12.29
N ASP A 215 -17.31 -1.90 -12.00
CA ASP A 215 -16.82 -1.62 -10.65
C ASP A 215 -17.95 -1.27 -9.67
N LEU A 216 -18.93 -0.47 -10.09
CA LEU A 216 -20.09 -0.14 -9.27
C LEU A 216 -20.96 -1.37 -8.99
N ALA A 217 -21.12 -2.26 -9.97
CA ALA A 217 -21.80 -3.54 -9.80
C ALA A 217 -21.07 -4.43 -8.79
N TYR A 218 -19.74 -4.52 -8.88
CA TYR A 218 -18.92 -5.22 -7.89
C TYR A 218 -19.14 -4.65 -6.49
N VAL A 219 -19.05 -3.34 -6.32
CA VAL A 219 -19.27 -2.71 -5.01
C VAL A 219 -20.67 -3.03 -4.49
N ALA A 220 -21.71 -2.86 -5.29
CA ALA A 220 -23.09 -3.12 -4.88
C ALA A 220 -23.32 -4.60 -4.48
N GLN A 221 -22.63 -5.54 -5.14
CA GLN A 221 -22.77 -6.98 -4.89
C GLN A 221 -21.93 -7.48 -3.70
N TYR A 222 -20.71 -6.95 -3.53
CA TYR A 222 -19.70 -7.54 -2.65
C TYR A 222 -19.35 -6.69 -1.41
N TRP A 223 -19.93 -5.50 -1.23
CA TRP A 223 -19.60 -4.60 -0.09
C TRP A 223 -19.75 -5.26 1.29
N ASN A 224 -20.73 -6.15 1.46
CA ASN A 224 -21.03 -6.81 2.73
C ASN A 224 -20.30 -8.17 2.88
N GLN A 225 -19.21 -8.37 2.13
CA GLN A 225 -18.34 -9.53 2.28
C GLN A 225 -16.97 -9.12 2.83
N THR A 226 -16.36 -10.01 3.60
CA THR A 226 -15.00 -9.80 4.11
C THR A 226 -13.97 -9.78 2.98
N GLY A 227 -12.89 -9.04 3.18
CA GLY A 227 -11.71 -8.98 2.32
C GLY A 227 -10.51 -8.48 3.11
N PHE A 228 -9.36 -8.36 2.47
CA PHE A 228 -8.19 -7.72 3.07
C PHE A 228 -8.35 -6.20 3.07
N ASP A 229 -7.75 -5.54 4.05
CA ASP A 229 -7.69 -4.09 4.14
C ASP A 229 -6.65 -3.49 3.19
N LEU A 230 -6.56 -2.15 3.18
CA LEU A 230 -5.67 -1.41 2.29
C LEU A 230 -4.17 -1.70 2.49
N TRP A 231 -3.81 -2.26 3.65
CA TRP A 231 -2.44 -2.69 3.96
C TRP A 231 -2.18 -4.14 3.59
N GLU A 232 -3.19 -4.84 3.05
CA GLU A 232 -3.07 -6.19 2.53
C GLU A 232 -2.86 -7.26 3.62
N GLU A 233 -3.18 -6.92 4.87
CA GLU A 233 -2.79 -7.70 6.06
C GLU A 233 -3.99 -8.21 6.86
N VAL A 234 -5.02 -7.38 7.03
CA VAL A 234 -6.13 -7.67 7.94
C VAL A 234 -7.35 -8.16 7.16
N TYR A 235 -7.66 -9.45 7.27
CA TYR A 235 -8.88 -10.02 6.72
C TYR A 235 -10.11 -9.72 7.61
N GLY A 236 -11.06 -8.95 7.08
CA GLY A 236 -12.27 -8.58 7.80
C GLY A 236 -13.08 -7.51 7.08
N SER A 237 -13.64 -6.59 7.84
CA SER A 237 -14.25 -5.37 7.32
C SER A 237 -13.37 -4.17 7.66
N SER A 238 -13.05 -3.35 6.67
CA SER A 238 -12.21 -2.16 6.82
C SER A 238 -13.03 -0.88 6.62
N PHE A 239 -12.82 0.12 7.48
CA PHE A 239 -13.49 1.41 7.39
C PHE A 239 -13.13 2.13 6.10
N PHE A 240 -11.85 2.09 5.70
CA PHE A 240 -11.38 2.73 4.46
C PHE A 240 -12.07 2.14 3.22
N THR A 241 -12.19 0.81 3.18
CA THR A 241 -12.90 0.10 2.11
C THR A 241 -14.37 0.49 2.07
N ALA A 242 -15.06 0.46 3.21
CA ALA A 242 -16.48 0.83 3.29
C ALA A 242 -16.72 2.30 2.88
N ALA A 243 -15.87 3.22 3.34
CA ALA A 243 -15.96 4.64 2.99
C ALA A 243 -15.77 4.88 1.48
N SER A 244 -14.77 4.23 0.88
CA SER A 244 -14.49 4.30 -0.56
C SER A 244 -15.64 3.72 -1.38
N GLN A 245 -16.18 2.58 -0.97
CA GLN A 245 -17.34 1.93 -1.60
C GLN A 245 -18.60 2.82 -1.55
N HIS A 246 -18.92 3.39 -0.39
CA HIS A 246 -20.02 4.33 -0.24
C HIS A 246 -19.87 5.51 -1.21
N ARG A 247 -18.69 6.13 -1.22
CA ARG A 247 -18.39 7.25 -2.11
C ARG A 247 -18.56 6.86 -3.58
N ALA A 248 -18.03 5.71 -4.00
CA ALA A 248 -18.13 5.24 -5.38
C ALA A 248 -19.59 5.11 -5.82
N LEU A 249 -20.46 4.51 -5.00
CA LEU A 249 -21.89 4.39 -5.32
C LEU A 249 -22.58 5.75 -5.40
N VAL A 250 -22.32 6.66 -4.45
CA VAL A 250 -22.89 8.02 -4.48
C VAL A 250 -22.48 8.77 -5.74
N GLU A 251 -21.19 8.72 -6.09
CA GLU A 251 -20.67 9.39 -7.27
C GLU A 251 -21.15 8.73 -8.57
N GLY A 252 -21.28 7.40 -8.58
CA GLY A 252 -21.82 6.62 -9.70
C GLY A 252 -23.29 6.95 -9.98
N ALA A 253 -24.12 7.06 -8.94
CA ALA A 253 -25.50 7.53 -9.07
C ALA A 253 -25.58 8.97 -9.58
N SER A 254 -24.63 9.83 -9.20
CA SER A 254 -24.56 11.20 -9.73
C SER A 254 -24.20 11.23 -11.21
N LEU A 255 -23.22 10.44 -11.65
CA LEU A 255 -22.82 10.38 -13.06
C LEU A 255 -23.94 9.80 -13.93
N ALA A 256 -24.57 8.71 -13.50
CA ALA A 256 -25.68 8.10 -14.23
C ALA A 256 -26.79 9.12 -14.54
N ARG A 257 -27.19 9.92 -13.53
CA ARG A 257 -28.19 10.98 -13.71
C ARG A 257 -27.73 12.05 -14.70
N ALA A 258 -26.45 12.42 -14.68
CA ALA A 258 -25.88 13.39 -15.62
C ALA A 258 -25.85 12.86 -17.07
N LEU A 259 -25.78 11.54 -17.25
CA LEU A 259 -25.87 10.86 -18.55
C LEU A 259 -27.31 10.52 -18.95
N GLY A 260 -28.32 10.88 -18.14
CA GLY A 260 -29.73 10.69 -18.49
C GLY A 260 -30.34 9.34 -18.11
N PHE A 261 -29.66 8.52 -17.30
CA PHE A 261 -30.20 7.25 -16.79
C PHE A 261 -30.02 7.08 -15.26
N GLN A 262 -30.43 5.93 -14.71
CA GLN A 262 -30.36 5.65 -13.28
C GLN A 262 -29.41 4.50 -12.96
N CYS A 263 -28.57 4.66 -11.93
CA CYS A 263 -27.87 3.54 -11.29
C CYS A 263 -28.68 3.05 -10.07
N LYS A 264 -29.67 2.19 -10.31
CA LYS A 264 -30.58 1.72 -9.26
C LYS A 264 -29.87 1.02 -8.09
N SER A 265 -28.88 0.18 -8.39
CA SER A 265 -28.09 -0.49 -7.35
C SER A 265 -27.25 0.49 -6.53
N CYS A 266 -26.66 1.51 -7.18
CA CYS A 266 -25.93 2.56 -6.47
C CYS A 266 -26.81 3.28 -5.45
N GLU A 267 -27.98 3.74 -5.89
CA GLU A 267 -28.94 4.48 -5.05
C GLU A 267 -29.50 3.61 -3.92
N ALA A 268 -29.77 2.33 -4.20
CA ALA A 268 -30.29 1.40 -3.21
C ALA A 268 -29.25 1.02 -2.15
N ILE A 269 -27.99 0.80 -2.55
CA ILE A 269 -26.96 0.21 -1.66
C ILE A 269 -26.17 1.26 -0.89
N ALA A 270 -25.92 2.46 -1.45
CA ALA A 270 -25.12 3.49 -0.77
C ALA A 270 -25.60 3.79 0.67
N PRO A 271 -26.91 3.98 0.97
CA PRO A 271 -27.38 4.22 2.34
C PRO A 271 -27.09 3.07 3.30
N HIS A 272 -27.08 1.83 2.82
CA HIS A 272 -26.75 0.65 3.64
C HIS A 272 -25.27 0.63 4.02
N ILE A 273 -24.37 0.96 3.08
CA ILE A 273 -22.94 1.08 3.38
C ILE A 273 -22.71 2.22 4.38
N LEU A 274 -23.36 3.37 4.20
CA LEU A 274 -23.27 4.48 5.14
C LEU A 274 -23.75 4.09 6.55
N CYS A 275 -24.83 3.32 6.65
CA CYS A 275 -25.30 2.77 7.92
C CYS A 275 -24.27 1.82 8.54
N PHE A 276 -23.67 0.93 7.74
CA PHE A 276 -22.64 0.01 8.21
C PHE A 276 -21.37 0.76 8.69
N MET A 277 -20.96 1.83 8.02
CA MET A 277 -19.82 2.66 8.44
C MET A 277 -19.94 3.16 9.89
N GLN A 278 -21.17 3.31 10.41
CA GLN A 278 -21.38 3.73 11.80
C GLN A 278 -20.92 2.67 12.82
N SER A 279 -20.84 1.39 12.44
CA SER A 279 -20.38 0.32 13.33
C SER A 279 -18.88 0.36 13.61
N PHE A 280 -18.11 1.16 12.87
CA PHE A 280 -16.67 1.31 13.09
C PHE A 280 -16.35 2.34 14.18
N TRP A 281 -17.31 3.19 14.58
CA TRP A 281 -17.08 4.09 15.72
C TRP A 281 -17.11 3.32 17.04
N SER A 282 -16.07 3.50 17.87
CA SER A 282 -16.04 3.00 19.24
C SER A 282 -16.39 4.11 20.23
N PRO A 283 -17.59 4.09 20.86
CA PRO A 283 -17.96 5.12 21.85
C PRO A 283 -17.05 5.13 23.07
N SER A 284 -16.55 3.96 23.50
CA SER A 284 -15.65 3.84 24.66
C SER A 284 -14.25 4.36 24.34
N ALA A 285 -13.71 4.00 23.17
CA ALA A 285 -12.37 4.40 22.77
C ALA A 285 -12.30 5.81 22.14
N LYS A 286 -13.47 6.38 21.77
CA LYS A 286 -13.63 7.70 21.15
C LYS A 286 -12.85 7.87 19.84
N HIS A 287 -12.75 6.81 19.07
CA HIS A 287 -12.16 6.82 17.74
C HIS A 287 -12.81 5.77 16.83
N ILE A 288 -12.52 5.87 15.53
CA ILE A 288 -12.89 4.87 14.53
C ILE A 288 -11.94 3.67 14.66
N LEU A 289 -12.51 2.48 14.82
CA LEU A 289 -11.80 1.22 14.64
C LEU A 289 -11.54 1.06 13.15
N ALA A 290 -10.28 1.06 12.71
CA ALA A 290 -9.94 0.98 11.28
C ALA A 290 -10.41 -0.33 10.64
N ASN A 291 -10.36 -1.42 11.41
CA ASN A 291 -10.78 -2.74 11.00
C ASN A 291 -11.70 -3.34 12.08
N THR A 292 -12.82 -3.91 11.64
CA THR A 292 -13.64 -4.81 12.46
C THR A 292 -13.41 -6.21 11.92
N SER A 293 -12.40 -6.88 12.46
CA SER A 293 -12.14 -8.27 12.11
C SER A 293 -13.26 -9.16 12.65
N MET A 294 -13.45 -10.32 12.03
CA MET A 294 -13.89 -11.48 12.81
C MET A 294 -12.77 -11.78 13.81
N THR A 295 -12.65 -10.99 14.87
CA THR A 295 -11.92 -11.46 16.04
C THR A 295 -12.54 -12.81 16.35
N VAL A 296 -11.71 -13.86 16.30
CA VAL A 296 -12.07 -15.11 16.92
C VAL A 296 -12.26 -14.72 18.37
N SER A 297 -13.51 -14.48 18.75
CA SER A 297 -13.82 -13.89 20.05
C SER A 297 -13.12 -14.71 21.13
N PRO A 298 -12.72 -14.13 22.27
CA PRO A 298 -12.10 -14.89 23.35
C PRO A 298 -12.86 -16.21 23.68
N PRO A 299 -14.21 -16.27 23.63
CA PRO A 299 -14.96 -17.52 23.71
C PRO A 299 -14.67 -18.53 22.59
N ARG A 300 -14.53 -18.08 21.34
CA ARG A 300 -14.25 -18.94 20.18
C ARG A 300 -12.82 -19.49 20.21
N LEU A 301 -11.82 -18.68 20.60
CA LEU A 301 -10.43 -19.16 20.80
C LEU A 301 -10.38 -20.21 21.91
N LYS A 302 -11.07 -19.95 23.02
CA LYS A 302 -11.20 -20.90 24.13
C LYS A 302 -11.91 -22.19 23.70
N LYS A 303 -12.95 -22.11 22.85
CA LYS A 303 -13.67 -23.28 22.31
C LYS A 303 -12.78 -24.13 21.39
N LEU A 304 -12.02 -23.50 20.49
CA LEU A 304 -11.07 -24.21 19.62
C LEU A 304 -9.93 -24.84 20.43
N ARG A 305 -9.39 -24.13 21.44
CA ARG A 305 -8.41 -24.71 22.38
C ARG A 305 -8.97 -25.94 23.08
N ALA A 306 -10.21 -25.87 23.57
CA ALA A 306 -10.87 -27.01 24.22
C ALA A 306 -11.06 -28.19 23.26
N ALA A 307 -11.49 -27.94 22.02
CA ALA A 307 -11.65 -28.97 20.99
C ALA A 307 -10.32 -29.64 20.61
N ALA A 308 -9.23 -28.87 20.51
CA ALA A 308 -7.89 -29.39 20.26
C ALA A 308 -7.41 -30.29 21.40
N ARG A 309 -7.53 -29.81 22.65
CA ARG A 309 -7.13 -30.57 23.85
C ARG A 309 -7.95 -31.84 24.04
N ALA A 310 -9.23 -31.82 23.68
CA ALA A 310 -10.08 -33.02 23.71
C ALA A 310 -9.63 -34.11 22.71
N GLN A 311 -8.89 -33.73 21.66
CA GLN A 311 -8.30 -34.65 20.70
C GLN A 311 -6.82 -34.99 21.02
N GLY A 312 -6.33 -34.61 22.21
CA GLY A 312 -4.94 -34.85 22.63
C GLY A 312 -3.92 -33.94 21.96
N VAL A 313 -4.36 -32.86 21.29
CA VAL A 313 -3.46 -31.90 20.64
C VAL A 313 -3.12 -30.76 21.59
N THR A 314 -1.82 -30.48 21.73
CA THR A 314 -1.34 -29.30 22.45
C THR A 314 -1.91 -28.04 21.81
N ALA A 315 -2.53 -27.18 22.63
CA ALA A 315 -3.08 -25.92 22.14
C ALA A 315 -3.05 -24.86 23.22
N GLU A 316 -2.63 -23.65 22.87
CA GLU A 316 -2.53 -22.52 23.79
C GLU A 316 -2.98 -21.21 23.15
N VAL A 317 -3.72 -20.41 23.92
CA VAL A 317 -4.15 -19.10 23.48
C VAL A 317 -3.15 -18.08 23.98
N ILE A 318 -2.63 -17.26 23.07
CA ILE A 318 -1.67 -16.21 23.36
C ILE A 318 -2.42 -14.89 23.53
N ALA A 319 -2.09 -14.18 24.61
CA ALA A 319 -2.55 -12.83 24.85
C ALA A 319 -1.52 -11.83 24.32
N ASP A 320 -2.00 -10.74 23.73
CA ASP A 320 -1.15 -9.65 23.30
C ASP A 320 -0.43 -9.02 24.50
N ALA A 321 0.87 -8.76 24.35
CA ALA A 321 1.72 -8.18 25.39
C ALA A 321 1.60 -6.65 25.51
N GLY A 322 0.73 -6.00 24.73
CA GLY A 322 0.58 -4.55 24.68
C GLY A 322 1.68 -3.85 23.89
N ARG A 323 2.33 -4.55 22.96
CA ARG A 323 3.39 -4.01 22.08
C ARG A 323 2.93 -3.83 20.63
N THR A 324 1.66 -4.13 20.37
CA THR A 324 1.02 -4.00 19.07
C THR A 324 -0.10 -2.95 19.15
N GLN A 325 -0.84 -2.76 18.06
CA GLN A 325 -2.04 -1.91 18.05
C GLN A 325 -3.24 -2.56 18.78
N ILE A 326 -3.09 -3.79 19.29
CA ILE A 326 -4.13 -4.52 20.02
C ILE A 326 -3.98 -4.25 21.53
N GLU A 327 -5.11 -4.09 22.23
CA GLU A 327 -5.13 -3.89 23.68
C GLU A 327 -4.41 -5.02 24.44
N ALA A 328 -3.53 -4.66 25.37
CA ALA A 328 -2.79 -5.60 26.19
C ALA A 328 -3.73 -6.57 26.92
N GLY A 329 -3.43 -7.87 26.86
CA GLY A 329 -4.28 -8.93 27.43
C GLY A 329 -5.38 -9.45 26.50
N SER A 330 -5.56 -8.85 25.31
CA SER A 330 -6.45 -9.39 24.29
C SER A 330 -5.97 -10.76 23.81
N LEU A 331 -6.87 -11.74 23.72
CA LEU A 331 -6.57 -13.04 23.15
C LEU A 331 -6.58 -12.95 21.63
N THR A 332 -5.42 -13.09 20.98
CA THR A 332 -5.25 -12.79 19.55
C THR A 332 -4.93 -14.01 18.72
N VAL A 333 -4.23 -15.00 19.30
CA VAL A 333 -3.72 -16.17 18.57
C VAL A 333 -4.03 -17.45 19.34
N LEU A 334 -4.36 -18.52 18.61
CA LEU A 334 -4.37 -19.89 19.13
C LEU A 334 -3.28 -20.68 18.42
N GLY A 335 -2.25 -21.09 19.16
CA GLY A 335 -1.31 -22.11 18.70
C GLY A 335 -1.95 -23.49 18.82
N VAL A 336 -1.90 -24.29 17.75
CA VAL A 336 -2.37 -25.69 17.73
C VAL A 336 -1.25 -26.58 17.21
N GLY A 337 -0.79 -27.52 18.02
CA GLY A 337 0.29 -28.44 17.71
C GLY A 337 1.38 -28.48 18.80
N PRO A 338 2.39 -29.35 18.64
CA PRO A 338 2.60 -30.22 17.48
C PRO A 338 1.60 -31.40 17.41
N ALA A 339 1.15 -31.75 16.20
CA ALA A 339 0.29 -32.91 15.92
C ALA A 339 0.34 -33.30 14.42
N PRO A 340 -0.03 -34.53 14.03
CA PRO A 340 -0.16 -34.90 12.62
C PRO A 340 -1.12 -33.98 11.87
N LYS A 341 -0.79 -33.63 10.61
CA LYS A 341 -1.60 -32.74 9.76
C LYS A 341 -3.08 -33.12 9.73
N SER A 342 -3.39 -34.41 9.61
CA SER A 342 -4.77 -34.91 9.59
C SER A 342 -5.56 -34.61 10.87
N LEU A 343 -4.88 -34.44 12.01
CA LEU A 343 -5.49 -34.10 13.30
C LEU A 343 -5.63 -32.58 13.45
N VAL A 344 -4.62 -31.82 13.00
CA VAL A 344 -4.69 -30.35 12.94
C VAL A 344 -5.81 -29.91 12.01
N ASP A 345 -5.91 -30.47 10.81
CA ASP A 345 -6.95 -30.16 9.82
C ASP A 345 -8.37 -30.46 10.33
N LYS A 346 -8.57 -31.48 11.17
CA LYS A 346 -9.88 -31.72 11.83
C LYS A 346 -10.28 -30.56 12.73
N ILE A 347 -9.31 -29.90 13.36
CA ILE A 347 -9.52 -28.81 14.30
C ILE A 347 -9.62 -27.46 13.57
N THR A 348 -8.78 -27.24 12.56
CA THR A 348 -8.58 -25.92 11.93
C THR A 348 -8.87 -25.88 10.43
N GLY A 349 -9.03 -27.02 9.74
CA GLY A 349 -9.16 -27.05 8.27
C GLY A 349 -10.44 -26.45 7.70
N HIS A 350 -11.43 -26.19 8.55
CA HIS A 350 -12.64 -25.43 8.20
C HIS A 350 -12.47 -23.92 8.44
N LEU A 351 -11.39 -23.51 9.11
CA LEU A 351 -11.03 -22.10 9.29
C LEU A 351 -10.32 -21.64 8.02
N LYS A 352 -10.62 -20.41 7.58
CA LYS A 352 -9.92 -19.82 6.44
C LYS A 352 -8.47 -19.57 6.84
N LEU A 353 -7.54 -20.03 6.00
CA LEU A 353 -6.13 -19.69 6.11
C LEU A 353 -5.98 -18.20 5.77
N LEU A 354 -5.08 -17.52 6.49
CA LEU A 354 -4.67 -16.15 6.21
C LEU A 354 -3.93 -16.08 4.87
#